data_AF-A0A914T4F5-F1
#
_entry.id   AF-A0A914T4F5-F1
#
_cell.length_a   1.000
_cell.length_b   1.000
_cell.length_c   1.000
_cell.angle_alpha   90.00
_cell.angle_beta   90.00
_cell.angle_gamma   90.00
#
_symmetry.space_group_name_H-M   'P 1'
#
loop_
_entity.id
_entity.type
_entity.pdbx_description
1 polymer ?
#
loop_
_entity_poly.entity_id
_entity_poly.type
_entity_poly.pdbx_seq_one_letter_code
_entity_poly.pdbx_strand_id
1 'polypeptide(L)' 'MQTKMESMKTEMESKMSEATSKLSDAAKQITTQMKAIHDNMSITPAQEREQIKALFDGAPEAVKTELKSAKDQFMG' A
#
# COMPACT_ATOMS: atom_id res chain seq x y z
N MET A 1 -22.32 -0.31 16.94
CA MET A 1 -22.18 -0.71 15.52
C MET A 1 -20.71 -0.63 15.08
N GLN A 2 -19.79 -1.35 15.74
CA GLN A 2 -18.33 -1.33 15.43
C GLN A 2 -17.85 -2.54 14.61
N THR A 3 -18.64 -3.61 14.55
CA THR A 3 -18.22 -4.89 13.99
C THR A 3 -17.99 -4.88 12.48
N LYS A 4 -18.73 -4.09 11.69
CA LYS A 4 -18.64 -4.16 10.23
C LYS A 4 -17.35 -3.52 9.67
N MET A 5 -16.85 -2.46 10.30
CA MET A 5 -15.60 -1.80 9.88
C MET A 5 -14.36 -2.60 10.29
N GLU A 6 -14.36 -3.24 11.47
CA GLU A 6 -13.26 -4.12 11.90
C GLU A 6 -13.14 -5.37 11.03
N SER A 7 -14.26 -5.98 10.66
CA SER A 7 -14.27 -7.13 9.73
C SER A 7 -13.72 -6.73 8.36
N MET A 8 -14.17 -5.58 7.83
CA MET A 8 -13.67 -5.06 6.55
C MET A 8 -12.17 -4.73 6.61
N LYS A 9 -11.69 -4.11 7.70
CA LYS A 9 -10.27 -3.81 7.88
C LYS A 9 -9.43 -5.09 7.91
N THR A 10 -9.91 -6.13 8.60
CA THR A 10 -9.19 -7.42 8.71
C THR A 10 -9.14 -8.16 7.38
N GLU A 11 -10.24 -8.20 6.63
CA GLU A 11 -10.25 -8.79 5.28
C GLU A 11 -9.38 -8.01 4.30
N MET A 12 -9.37 -6.67 4.41
CA MET A 12 -8.53 -5.79 3.60
C MET A 12 -7.04 -5.98 3.94
N GLU A 13 -6.69 -6.10 5.23
CA GLU A 13 -5.33 -6.41 5.68
C GLU A 13 -4.89 -7.81 5.26
N SER A 14 -5.78 -8.81 5.29
CA SER A 14 -5.47 -10.18 4.84
C SER A 14 -5.21 -10.23 3.34
N LYS A 15 -6.07 -9.60 2.52
CA LYS A 15 -5.86 -9.49 1.08
C LYS A 15 -4.61 -8.66 0.74
N MET A 16 -4.28 -7.64 1.54
CA MET A 16 -3.05 -6.86 1.36
C MET A 16 -1.84 -7.71 1.70
N SER A 17 -1.91 -8.47 2.80
CA SER A 17 -0.85 -9.38 3.21
C SER A 17 -0.60 -10.46 2.16
N GLU A 18 -1.65 -11.01 1.54
CA GLU A 18 -1.51 -12.04 0.51
C GLU A 18 -0.97 -11.47 -0.83
N ALA A 19 -1.44 -10.29 -1.23
CA ALA A 19 -0.93 -9.59 -2.43
C ALA A 19 0.51 -9.11 -2.22
N THR A 20 0.85 -8.63 -1.02
CA THR A 20 2.22 -8.19 -0.68
C THR A 20 3.17 -9.35 -0.39
N SER A 21 2.68 -10.52 -0.01
CA SER A 21 3.53 -11.71 0.20
C SER A 21 4.22 -12.18 -1.08
N LYS A 22 3.57 -11.98 -2.23
CA LYS A 22 4.08 -12.31 -3.57
C LYS A 22 5.04 -11.27 -4.14
N LEU A 23 5.16 -10.10 -3.49
CA LEU A 23 6.08 -9.05 -3.89
C LEU A 23 7.51 -9.37 -3.48
N SER A 24 8.47 -8.90 -4.27
CA SER A 24 9.89 -8.86 -3.91
C SER A 24 10.13 -8.05 -2.62
N ASP A 25 11.23 -8.31 -1.90
CA ASP A 25 11.57 -7.59 -0.67
C ASP A 25 11.63 -6.07 -0.87
N ALA A 26 12.14 -5.62 -2.02
CA ALA A 26 12.14 -4.20 -2.38
C ALA A 26 10.73 -3.61 -2.50
N ALA A 27 9.80 -4.35 -3.11
CA ALA A 27 8.41 -3.94 -3.24
C ALA A 27 7.70 -3.96 -1.89
N LYS A 28 7.91 -4.99 -1.05
CA LYS A 28 7.41 -5.03 0.35
C LYS A 28 7.86 -3.81 1.14
N GLN A 29 9.13 -3.44 1.05
CA GLN A 29 9.68 -2.27 1.76
C GLN A 29 9.02 -0.96 1.31
N ILE A 30 8.72 -0.82 0.02
CA ILE A 30 8.01 0.37 -0.49
C ILE A 30 6.56 0.39 -0.01
N THR A 31 5.85 -0.75 -0.03
CA THR A 31 4.47 -0.82 0.47
C THR A 31 4.39 -0.51 1.97
N THR A 32 5.37 -0.97 2.76
CA THR A 32 5.47 -0.63 4.19
C THR A 32 5.65 0.88 4.40
N GLN A 33 6.50 1.52 3.60
CA GLN A 33 6.70 2.97 3.68
C GLN A 33 5.45 3.74 3.25
N MET A 34 4.75 3.31 2.20
CA MET A 34 3.48 3.89 1.78
C MET A 34 2.42 3.78 2.87
N LYS A 35 2.33 2.63 3.56
CA LYS A 35 1.44 2.45 4.71
C LYS A 35 1.80 3.39 5.86
N ALA A 36 3.08 3.55 6.17
CA ALA A 36 3.52 4.47 7.21
C ALA A 36 3.16 5.93 6.91
N ILE A 37 3.22 6.33 5.63
CA ILE A 37 2.78 7.66 5.18
C ILE A 37 1.25 7.79 5.31
N HIS A 38 0.50 6.75 4.95
CA HIS A 38 -0.96 6.74 5.06
C HIS A 38 -1.46 6.78 6.53
N ASP A 39 -0.79 6.06 7.43
CA ASP A 39 -1.06 6.09 8.88
C ASP A 39 -0.60 7.42 9.53
N ASN A 40 0.15 8.27 8.82
CA ASN A 40 0.64 9.54 9.37
C ASN A 40 -0.48 10.59 9.41
N MET A 41 -1.11 10.73 10.58
CA MET A 41 -2.14 11.74 10.83
C MET A 41 -1.65 13.20 10.81
N SER A 42 -0.34 13.43 10.68
CA SER A 42 0.25 14.79 10.65
C SER A 42 0.37 15.38 9.24
N ILE A 43 0.09 14.61 8.19
CA ILE A 43 0.17 15.09 6.81
C ILE A 43 -1.22 15.22 6.18
N THR A 44 -1.36 16.17 5.27
CA THR A 44 -2.60 16.33 4.50
C THR A 44 -2.71 15.25 3.43
N PRO A 45 -3.93 14.95 2.94
CA PRO A 45 -4.13 14.00 1.83
C PRO A 45 -3.41 14.40 0.52
N ALA A 46 -3.05 15.67 0.36
CA ALA A 46 -2.24 16.14 -0.77
C ALA A 46 -0.77 15.73 -0.57
N GLN A 47 -0.22 16.00 0.62
CA GLN A 47 1.15 15.61 0.99
C GLN A 47 1.34 14.10 1.00
N GLU A 48 0.32 13.35 1.47
CA GLU A 48 0.32 11.89 1.42
C GLU A 48 0.53 11.39 -0.01
N ARG A 49 -0.26 11.90 -0.97
CA ARG A 49 -0.14 11.52 -2.38
C ARG A 49 1.20 11.92 -2.96
N GLU A 50 1.73 13.10 -2.63
CA GLU A 50 3.04 13.54 -3.11
C GLU A 50 4.17 12.63 -2.59
N GLN A 51 4.16 12.28 -1.31
CA GLN A 51 5.17 11.40 -0.72
C GLN A 51 5.07 9.96 -1.26
N ILE A 52 3.86 9.42 -1.35
CA ILE A 52 3.64 8.09 -1.95
C ILE A 52 4.06 8.09 -3.42
N LYS A 53 3.74 9.14 -4.18
CA LYS A 53 4.16 9.28 -5.58
C LYS A 53 5.68 9.36 -5.70
N ALA A 54 6.35 10.11 -4.84
CA ALA A 54 7.81 10.23 -4.84
C ALA A 54 8.49 8.88 -4.53
N LEU A 55 7.97 8.13 -3.54
CA LEU A 55 8.43 6.77 -3.24
C LEU A 55 8.25 5.82 -4.41
N PHE A 56 7.08 5.87 -5.05
CA PHE A 56 6.80 5.05 -6.21
C PHE A 56 7.71 5.43 -7.38
N ASP A 57 7.90 6.72 -7.66
CA ASP A 57 8.71 7.21 -8.77
C ASP A 57 10.21 6.92 -8.59
N GLY A 58 10.71 6.98 -7.35
CA GLY A 58 12.07 6.59 -6.99
C GLY A 58 12.32 5.07 -7.01
N ALA A 59 11.27 4.25 -7.13
CA ALA A 59 11.40 2.81 -7.17
C ALA A 59 11.93 2.30 -8.54
N PRO A 60 12.66 1.16 -8.57
CA PRO A 60 12.99 0.48 -9.81
C PRO A 60 11.74 0.10 -10.61
N GLU A 61 11.81 0.08 -11.95
CA GLU A 61 10.67 -0.26 -12.81
C GLU A 61 10.09 -1.66 -12.54
N ALA A 62 10.94 -2.63 -12.18
CA ALA A 62 10.51 -3.96 -11.77
C ALA A 62 9.58 -3.88 -10.53
N VAL A 63 10.00 -3.10 -9.53
CA VAL A 63 9.23 -2.88 -8.30
C VAL A 63 7.94 -2.10 -8.58
N LYS A 64 7.99 -1.07 -9.44
CA LYS A 64 6.79 -0.32 -9.88
C LYS A 64 5.76 -1.25 -10.52
N THR A 65 6.22 -2.19 -11.35
CA THR A 65 5.37 -3.16 -12.04
C THR A 65 4.70 -4.10 -11.03
N GLU A 66 5.47 -4.66 -10.11
CA GLU A 66 4.94 -5.52 -9.04
C GLU A 66 3.90 -4.80 -8.18
N LEU A 67 4.19 -3.56 -7.75
CA LEU A 67 3.27 -2.73 -6.98
C LEU A 67 1.98 -2.39 -7.75
N LYS A 68 2.09 -2.14 -9.06
CA LYS A 68 0.93 -1.86 -9.92
C LYS A 68 0.05 -3.10 -10.07
N SER A 69 0.65 -4.28 -10.25
CA SER A 69 -0.08 -5.55 -10.31
C SER A 69 -0.76 -5.88 -8.98
N ALA A 70 -0.10 -5.63 -7.84
CA ALA A 70 -0.71 -5.82 -6.52
C ALA A 70 -1.87 -4.84 -6.28
N LYS A 71 -1.75 -3.58 -6.73
CA LYS A 71 -2.84 -2.61 -6.66
C LYS A 71 -4.05 -3.04 -7.50
N ASP A 72 -3.81 -3.53 -8.71
CA ASP A 72 -4.87 -3.99 -9.63
C ASP A 72 -5.64 -5.18 -9.05
N GLN A 73 -4.95 -6.15 -8.44
CA GLN A 73 -5.56 -7.27 -7.70
C GLN A 73 -6.41 -6.83 -6.49
N PHE A 74 -6.20 -5.62 -5.98
CA PHE A 74 -6.89 -5.11 -4.81
C PHE A 74 -8.10 -4.24 -5.14
N MET A 75 -8.11 -3.60 -6.32
CA MET A 75 -9.20 -2.75 -6.80
C MET A 75 -10.09 -3.42 -7.86
N GLY A 76 -9.71 -4.59 -8.35
CA GLY A 76 -10.49 -5.43 -9.27
C GLY A 76 -11.57 -6.27 -8.60
#